data_AF-A4P029-F1
#
_entry.id   AF-A4P029-F1
#
_cell.length_a   1.000
_cell.length_b   1.000
_cell.length_c   1.000
_cell.angle_alpha   90.00
_cell.angle_beta   90.00
_cell.angle_gamma   90.00
#
_symmetry.space_group_name_H-M   'P 1'
#
loop_
_entity.id
_entity.type
_entity.pdbx_description
1 polymer ?
#
loop_
_entity_poly.entity_id
_entity_poly.type
_entity_poly.pdbx_seq_one_letter_code
_entity_poly.pdbx_strand_id
1 'polypeptide(L)'
;MTALFQQLPSVDKILKTPQGLQLITEFGHTAVVATCRELLTQARQFIKKNNQLPEYFSNFDRTFVEIHSRLQKQNQVQIKAVHNLTGTVLHTNLGRALWSEAAQQAALSAMQKMFRLNMI
;
A
#
# COMPACT_ATOMS: atom_id res chain seq x y z
N MET A 1 -2.12 -13.99 -16.46
CA MET A 1 -1.31 -13.32 -15.40
C MET A 1 -1.69 -11.85 -15.22
N THR A 2 -1.80 -11.05 -16.28
CA THR A 2 -2.10 -9.59 -16.19
C THR A 2 -3.42 -9.24 -15.51
N ALA A 3 -4.46 -10.06 -15.69
CA ALA A 3 -5.79 -9.82 -15.10
C ALA A 3 -5.77 -9.78 -13.56
N LEU A 4 -4.97 -10.63 -12.89
CA LEU A 4 -4.87 -10.65 -11.43
C LEU A 4 -4.19 -9.38 -10.88
N PHE A 5 -3.19 -8.85 -11.59
CA PHE A 5 -2.55 -7.59 -11.19
C PHE A 5 -3.48 -6.39 -11.34
N GLN A 6 -4.41 -6.42 -12.31
CA GLN A 6 -5.41 -5.36 -12.51
C GLN A 6 -6.52 -5.38 -11.44
N GLN A 7 -6.70 -6.49 -10.73
CA GLN A 7 -7.65 -6.58 -9.61
C GLN A 7 -7.16 -5.87 -8.35
N LEU A 8 -5.86 -5.60 -8.22
CA LEU A 8 -5.33 -4.86 -7.09
C LEU A 8 -5.74 -3.39 -7.16
N PRO A 9 -6.38 -2.84 -6.11
CA PRO A 9 -6.72 -1.42 -6.07
C PRO A 9 -5.46 -0.55 -5.99
N SER A 10 -5.54 0.68 -6.53
CA SER A 10 -4.52 1.68 -6.28
C SER A 10 -4.57 2.13 -4.82
N VAL A 11 -3.43 2.60 -4.29
CA VAL A 11 -3.38 3.20 -2.94
C VAL A 11 -4.40 4.34 -2.84
N ASP A 12 -4.42 5.24 -3.82
CA ASP A 12 -5.36 6.37 -3.87
C ASP A 12 -6.84 5.92 -3.79
N LYS A 13 -7.19 4.82 -4.47
CA LYS A 13 -8.55 4.25 -4.39
C LYS A 13 -8.88 3.77 -2.97
N ILE A 14 -7.92 3.16 -2.26
CA ILE A 14 -8.11 2.73 -0.86
C ILE A 14 -8.28 3.95 0.05
N LEU A 15 -7.46 5.00 -0.10
CA LEU A 15 -7.48 6.16 0.78
C LEU A 15 -8.72 7.04 0.61
N LYS A 16 -9.34 7.03 -0.56
CA LYS A 16 -10.56 7.80 -0.86
C LYS A 16 -11.85 7.15 -0.38
N THR A 17 -11.82 5.92 0.13
CA THR A 17 -13.02 5.29 0.70
C THR A 17 -13.30 5.82 2.12
N PRO A 18 -14.54 5.72 2.62
CA PRO A 18 -14.86 6.06 4.00
C PRO A 18 -13.98 5.31 5.02
N GLN A 19 -13.73 4.02 4.81
CA GLN A 19 -12.86 3.21 5.67
C GLN A 19 -11.39 3.67 5.61
N GLY A 20 -10.90 4.05 4.43
CA GLY A 20 -9.56 4.60 4.26
C GLY A 20 -9.39 5.92 5.04
N LEU A 21 -10.37 6.81 4.98
CA LEU A 21 -10.38 8.06 5.74
C LEU A 21 -10.44 7.83 7.25
N GLN A 22 -11.19 6.82 7.70
CA GLN A 22 -11.21 6.42 9.12
C GLN A 22 -9.82 5.96 9.58
N LEU A 23 -9.15 5.09 8.82
CA LEU A 23 -7.80 4.65 9.13
C LEU A 23 -6.79 5.80 9.17
N ILE A 24 -6.92 6.78 8.26
CA ILE A 24 -6.07 7.97 8.26
C ILE A 24 -6.29 8.80 9.52
N THR A 25 -7.54 8.94 9.96
CA THR A 25 -7.90 9.67 11.17
C THR A 25 -7.33 8.99 12.42
N GLU A 26 -7.31 7.66 12.44
CA GLU A 26 -6.85 6.88 13.60
C GLU A 26 -5.32 6.71 13.66
N PHE A 27 -4.66 6.39 12.54
CA PHE A 27 -3.23 6.03 12.51
C PHE A 27 -2.32 7.07 11.84
N GLY A 28 -2.90 8.09 11.21
CA GLY A 28 -2.17 9.10 10.46
C GLY A 28 -1.87 8.69 9.02
N HIS A 29 -1.93 9.69 8.13
CA HIS A 29 -1.82 9.49 6.68
C HIS A 29 -0.55 8.74 6.25
N THR A 30 0.61 9.12 6.79
CA THR A 30 1.91 8.52 6.44
C THR A 30 1.96 7.02 6.74
N ALA A 31 1.47 6.61 7.92
CA ALA A 31 1.46 5.20 8.33
C ALA A 31 0.52 4.37 7.45
N VAL A 32 -0.68 4.89 7.16
CA VAL A 32 -1.66 4.22 6.30
C VAL A 32 -1.13 4.04 4.88
N VAL A 33 -0.54 5.09 4.29
CA VAL A 33 0.08 5.03 2.95
C VAL A 33 1.19 3.98 2.90
N ALA A 34 2.08 3.96 3.90
CA ALA A 34 3.19 3.02 3.96
C ALA A 34 2.67 1.57 4.00
N THR A 35 1.73 1.27 4.89
CA THR A 35 1.12 -0.05 5.03
C THR A 35 0.39 -0.49 3.76
N CYS A 36 -0.36 0.41 3.10
CA CYS A 36 -1.02 0.10 1.83
C CYS A 36 0.00 -0.27 0.72
N ARG A 37 1.09 0.48 0.61
CA ARG A 37 2.16 0.21 -0.37
C ARG A 37 2.84 -1.13 -0.12
N GLU A 38 3.11 -1.44 1.15
CA GLU A 38 3.69 -2.71 1.54
C GLU A 38 2.76 -3.88 1.20
N LEU A 39 1.48 -3.78 1.56
CA LEU A 39 0.47 -4.82 1.30
C LEU A 39 0.32 -5.10 -0.20
N LEU A 40 0.26 -4.04 -1.03
CA LEU A 40 0.21 -4.18 -2.48
C LEU A 40 1.48 -4.83 -3.06
N THR A 41 2.65 -4.50 -2.49
CA THR A 41 3.93 -5.10 -2.91
C THR A 41 3.95 -6.60 -2.63
N GLN A 42 3.53 -7.01 -1.43
CA GLN A 42 3.41 -8.42 -1.05
C GLN A 42 2.40 -9.16 -1.93
N ALA A 43 1.26 -8.54 -2.24
CA ALA A 43 0.27 -9.13 -3.13
C ALA A 43 0.82 -9.36 -4.55
N ARG A 44 1.56 -8.40 -5.11
CA ARG A 44 2.22 -8.57 -6.41
C ARG A 44 3.21 -9.74 -6.41
N GLN A 45 3.98 -9.90 -5.34
CA GLN A 45 4.90 -11.02 -5.18
C GLN A 45 4.15 -12.36 -5.07
N PHE A 46 3.05 -12.40 -4.31
CA PHE A 46 2.20 -13.57 -4.17
C PHE A 46 1.56 -13.99 -5.50
N ILE A 47 1.02 -13.03 -6.28
CA ILE A 47 0.48 -13.30 -7.62
C ILE A 47 1.59 -13.83 -8.53
N LYS A 48 2.80 -13.26 -8.49
CA LYS A 48 3.93 -13.72 -9.31
C LYS A 48 4.32 -15.17 -9.00
N LYS A 49 4.28 -15.56 -7.72
CA LYS A 49 4.69 -16.90 -7.26
C LYS A 49 3.59 -17.95 -7.40
N ASN A 50 2.35 -17.58 -7.08
CA ASN A 50 1.24 -18.53 -6.92
C ASN A 50 0.20 -18.42 -8.05
N ASN A 51 0.30 -17.40 -8.91
CA ASN A 51 -0.68 -17.08 -9.95
C ASN A 51 -2.12 -17.00 -9.42
N GLN A 52 -2.26 -16.47 -8.20
CA GLN A 52 -3.52 -16.34 -7.47
C GLN A 52 -3.57 -15.00 -6.74
N LEU A 53 -4.78 -14.43 -6.59
CA LEU A 53 -5.00 -13.23 -5.79
C LEU A 53 -4.93 -13.61 -4.30
N PRO A 54 -4.21 -12.84 -3.46
CA PRO A 54 -4.25 -13.07 -2.02
C PRO A 54 -5.66 -12.92 -1.46
N GLU A 55 -6.01 -13.73 -0.48
CA GLU A 55 -7.34 -13.74 0.12
C GLU A 55 -7.74 -12.37 0.71
N TYR A 56 -6.80 -11.61 1.25
CA TYR A 56 -7.04 -10.26 1.78
C TYR A 56 -7.39 -9.23 0.70
N PHE A 57 -7.16 -9.51 -0.59
CA PHE A 57 -7.62 -8.68 -1.70
C PHE A 57 -8.89 -9.22 -2.39
N SER A 58 -9.50 -10.28 -1.87
CA SER A 58 -10.76 -10.84 -2.42
C SER A 58 -11.94 -9.88 -2.34
N ASN A 59 -11.99 -9.02 -1.32
CA ASN A 59 -12.95 -7.93 -1.19
C ASN A 59 -12.36 -6.78 -0.37
N PHE A 60 -12.98 -5.60 -0.47
CA PHE A 60 -12.51 -4.39 0.21
C PHE A 60 -12.53 -4.53 1.74
N ASP A 61 -13.54 -5.17 2.32
CA ASP A 61 -13.65 -5.30 3.78
C ASP A 61 -12.47 -6.08 4.36
N ARG A 62 -12.10 -7.21 3.74
CA ARG A 62 -10.92 -7.99 4.11
C ARG A 62 -9.62 -7.20 3.92
N THR A 63 -9.54 -6.38 2.87
CA THR A 63 -8.39 -5.50 2.66
C THR A 63 -8.25 -4.51 3.82
N PHE A 64 -9.35 -3.87 4.25
CA PHE A 64 -9.33 -2.92 5.37
C PHE A 64 -9.03 -3.59 6.70
N VAL A 65 -9.57 -4.79 6.96
CA VAL A 65 -9.24 -5.59 8.15
C VAL A 65 -7.74 -5.90 8.22
N GLU A 66 -7.14 -6.29 7.09
CA GLU A 66 -5.70 -6.58 7.03
C GLU A 66 -4.84 -5.32 7.25
N ILE A 67 -5.19 -4.20 6.61
CA ILE A 67 -4.49 -2.92 6.80
C ILE A 67 -4.57 -2.48 8.26
N HIS A 68 -5.77 -2.50 8.86
CA HIS A 68 -5.99 -2.12 10.25
C HIS A 68 -5.18 -3.00 11.21
N SER A 69 -5.21 -4.32 11.03
CA SER A 69 -4.45 -5.28 11.85
C SER A 69 -2.94 -4.98 11.83
N ARG A 70 -2.38 -4.64 10.67
CA ARG A 70 -0.96 -4.28 10.53
C ARG A 70 -0.63 -2.95 11.21
N LEU A 71 -1.47 -1.93 11.03
CA LEU A 71 -1.30 -0.63 11.66
C LEU A 71 -1.37 -0.74 13.19
N GLN A 72 -2.33 -1.49 13.72
CA GLN A 72 -2.42 -1.75 15.15
C GLN A 72 -1.16 -2.43 15.70
N LYS A 73 -0.64 -3.46 15.01
CA LYS A 73 0.61 -4.13 15.40
C LYS A 73 1.81 -3.18 15.39
N GLN A 74 1.95 -2.38 14.34
CA GLN A 74 3.03 -1.38 14.24
C GLN A 74 2.94 -0.34 15.37
N ASN A 75 1.74 0.18 15.64
CA ASN A 75 1.52 1.16 16.70
C ASN A 75 1.84 0.57 18.09
N GLN A 76 1.40 -0.66 18.38
CA GLN A 76 1.74 -1.34 19.63
C GLN A 76 3.26 -1.53 19.81
N VAL A 77 3.99 -1.86 18.74
CA VAL A 77 5.46 -1.99 18.79
C VAL A 77 6.12 -0.64 19.05
N GLN A 78 5.66 0.43 18.40
CA GLN A 78 6.19 1.78 18.65
C GLN A 78 5.96 2.23 20.09
N ILE A 79 4.76 2.04 20.63
CA ILE A 79 4.42 2.38 22.03
C ILE A 79 5.29 1.59 23.02
N LYS A 80 5.61 0.32 22.73
CA LYS A 80 6.53 -0.49 23.54
C LYS A 80 7.98 -0.03 23.41
N ALA A 81 8.42 0.38 22.22
CA ALA A 81 9.79 0.82 21.96
C ALA A 81 10.11 2.19 22.58
N VAL A 82 9.14 3.12 22.60
CA VAL A 82 9.32 4.45 23.21
C VAL A 82 9.39 4.41 24.75
N HIS A 83 8.98 3.31 25.39
CA HIS A 83 9.18 3.12 26.84
C HIS A 83 10.62 2.73 27.22
N ASN A 84 11.54 2.54 26.25
CA ASN A 84 12.97 2.29 26.50
C ASN A 84 13.83 3.54 26.22
N LEU A 85 13.64 4.59 27.02
CA LEU A 85 14.41 5.86 26.98
C LEU A 85 15.83 5.76 27.57
N THR A 86 16.57 4.69 27.32
CA THR A 86 17.99 4.58 27.76
C THR A 86 18.92 3.94 26.74
N GLY A 87 18.59 4.13 25.45
CA GLY A 87 19.56 4.01 24.35
C GLY A 87 19.90 2.58 23.96
N THR A 88 19.23 2.07 22.92
CA THR A 88 19.85 1.19 21.91
C THR A 88 18.99 1.23 20.64
N VAL A 89 19.66 1.34 19.50
CA VAL A 89 19.12 1.45 18.14
C VAL A 89 18.18 0.30 17.81
N LEU A 90 16.98 0.60 17.28
CA LEU A 90 16.25 -0.32 16.42
C LEU A 90 16.01 0.38 15.08
N HIS A 91 16.96 0.14 14.18
CA HIS A 91 16.70 0.08 12.75
C HIS A 91 15.49 -0.85 12.57
N THR A 92 14.29 -0.31 12.50
CA THR A 92 13.15 -1.08 12.02
C THR A 92 13.55 -1.55 10.63
N ASN A 93 13.25 -2.79 10.31
CA ASN A 93 13.40 -3.37 8.99
C ASN A 93 12.47 -2.66 7.97
N LEU A 94 12.73 -1.36 7.72
CA LEU A 94 12.61 -0.66 6.44
C LEU A 94 13.65 -1.22 5.43
N GLY A 95 14.23 -2.39 5.72
CA GLY A 95 15.02 -3.17 4.80
C GLY A 95 14.15 -3.65 3.64
N ARG A 96 14.24 -2.91 2.54
CA ARG A 96 13.96 -3.38 1.18
C ARG A 96 12.49 -3.67 0.84
N ALA A 97 11.61 -2.70 1.02
CA ALA A 97 10.77 -2.36 -0.13
C ALA A 97 11.57 -1.36 -0.94
N LEU A 98 12.58 -1.90 -1.63
CA LEU A 98 13.26 -1.25 -2.74
C LEU A 98 12.18 -0.48 -3.48
N TRP A 99 12.32 0.83 -3.56
CA TRP A 99 11.84 1.54 -4.73
C TRP A 99 12.41 0.77 -5.91
N SER A 100 11.64 -0.19 -6.42
CA SER A 100 11.88 -0.64 -7.77
C SER A 100 11.51 0.59 -8.57
N GLU A 101 12.54 1.26 -9.06
CA GLU A 101 12.54 2.39 -9.99
C GLU A 101 11.68 2.15 -11.25
N ALA A 102 10.91 1.05 -11.31
CA ALA A 102 9.97 0.67 -12.36
C ALA A 102 8.48 0.99 -12.05
N ALA A 103 8.14 1.50 -10.87
CA ALA A 103 6.74 1.78 -10.51
C ALA A 103 6.30 3.25 -10.68
N GLN A 104 7.07 4.08 -11.42
CA GLN A 104 6.69 5.45 -11.76
C GLN A 104 6.16 5.63 -13.20
N GLN A 105 6.20 4.63 -14.07
CA GLN A 105 5.68 4.79 -15.44
C GLN A 105 4.17 4.53 -15.60
N ALA A 106 3.48 3.91 -14.64
CA ALA A 106 2.04 3.61 -14.79
C ALA A 106 1.11 4.78 -14.43
N ALA A 107 1.61 5.83 -13.78
CA ALA A 107 0.84 7.04 -13.47
C ALA A 107 0.83 8.08 -14.62
N LEU A 108 1.68 7.91 -15.63
CA LEU A 108 1.82 8.86 -16.74
C LEU A 108 0.95 8.53 -17.96
N SER A 109 0.35 7.34 -18.04
CA SER A 109 -0.49 6.94 -19.18
C SER A 109 -1.96 7.38 -19.08
N ALA A 110 -2.41 7.90 -17.93
CA ALA A 110 -3.78 8.41 -17.77
C ALA A 110 -3.96 9.87 -18.21
N MET A 111 -2.86 10.59 -18.51
CA MET A 111 -2.89 12.00 -18.96
C MET A 111 -2.35 12.21 -20.39
N GLN A 112 -2.22 11.14 -21.19
CA GLN A 112 -1.88 11.25 -22.62
C GLN A 112 -3.08 10.95 -23.54
N LYS A 113 -4.27 11.37 -23.14
CA LYS A 113 -5.37 11.62 -24.07
C LYS A 113 -5.68 13.11 -24.20
N MET A 114 -4.63 13.93 -24.20
CA MET A 114 -4.66 15.19 -24.94
C MET A 114 -4.49 14.82 -26.41
N PHE A 115 -5.59 14.43 -27.07
CA PHE A 115 -5.57 14.30 -28.52
C PHE A 115 -5.21 15.67 -29.09
N ARG A 116 -4.10 15.65 -29.82
CA ARG A 116 -3.49 16.77 -30.50
C ARG A 116 -4.48 17.44 -31.45
N LEU A 117 -4.36 18.76 -31.52
CA LEU A 117 -4.66 19.58 -32.69
C LEU A 117 -3.94 19.07 -33.96
N ASN A 118 -4.49 19.43 -35.12
CA ASN A 118 -4.14 19.21 -36.55
C ASN A 118 -4.99 18.12 -37.21
N MET A 119 -5.67 18.32 -38.33
CA MET A 119 -5.67 19.30 -39.44
C MET A 119 -7.16 19.62 -39.76
N ILE A 120 -7.59 20.73 -40.36
CA ILE A 120 -7.23 21.40 -41.62
C ILE A 120 -7.61 22.88 -41.47
#